data_AF-D1NZD4-F1
#
_entry.id   AF-D1NZD4-F1
#
_cell.length_a   1.000
_cell.length_b   1.000
_cell.length_c   1.000
_cell.angle_alpha   90.00
_cell.angle_beta   90.00
_cell.angle_gamma   90.00
#
_symmetry.space_group_name_H-M   'P 1'
#
loop_
_entity.id
_entity.type
_entity.pdbx_description
1 polymer ?
#
loop_
_entity_poly.entity_id
_entity_poly.type
_entity_poly.pdbx_seq_one_letter_code
_entity_poly.pdbx_strand_id
1 'polypeptide(L)'
;MRYWLETDEMPFPPIELVEFPRTVIDGTAVSASQVRKLLAKKDLAAIKPIVPPATYQYLQEMLAAQAQSASVRTTSSELAIGEL
;
A
#
# COMPACT_ATOMS: atom_id res chain seq x y z
N MET A 1 14.02 -25.37 0.78
CA MET A 1 14.90 -24.46 1.55
C MET A 1 16.22 -25.08 1.95
N ARG A 2 16.27 -26.39 2.24
CA ARG A 2 17.49 -27.11 2.67
C ARG A 2 18.72 -26.96 1.75
N TYR A 3 18.53 -27.12 0.44
CA TYR A 3 19.59 -27.01 -0.58
C TYR A 3 20.41 -25.70 -0.52
N TRP A 4 19.75 -24.56 -0.26
CA TRP A 4 20.39 -23.24 -0.23
C TRP A 4 21.05 -22.91 1.11
N LEU A 5 20.80 -23.71 2.16
CA LEU A 5 21.34 -23.53 3.51
C LEU A 5 22.46 -24.53 3.82
N GLU A 6 22.62 -25.58 3.00
CA GLU A 6 23.60 -26.67 3.19
C GLU A 6 24.72 -26.66 2.13
N THR A 7 24.60 -25.86 1.08
CA THR A 7 25.63 -25.73 0.03
C THR A 7 26.45 -24.48 0.30
N ASP A 8 27.71 -24.65 0.73
CA ASP A 8 28.61 -23.56 1.16
C ASP A 8 28.98 -22.59 0.03
N GLU A 9 29.07 -23.07 -1.22
CA GLU A 9 29.51 -22.25 -2.36
C GLU A 9 28.46 -22.20 -3.46
N MET A 10 28.01 -20.99 -3.75
CA MET A 10 27.26 -20.68 -4.96
C MET A 10 28.19 -20.03 -5.98
N PRO A 11 28.04 -20.28 -7.30
CA PRO A 11 28.88 -19.69 -8.34
C PRO A 11 28.58 -18.20 -8.60
N PHE A 12 28.00 -17.51 -7.62
CA PHE A 12 27.58 -16.12 -7.71
C PHE A 12 28.44 -15.26 -6.76
N PRO A 13 28.68 -13.99 -7.12
CA PRO A 13 29.41 -13.10 -6.23
C PRO A 13 28.67 -12.95 -4.89
N PRO A 14 29.42 -12.75 -3.79
CA PRO A 14 28.83 -12.49 -2.49
C PRO A 14 27.97 -11.23 -2.53
N ILE A 15 26.85 -11.25 -1.81
CA ILE A 15 25.96 -10.10 -1.67
C ILE A 15 26.56 -9.16 -0.61
N GLU A 16 26.81 -7.92 -0.98
CA GLU A 16 27.18 -6.87 -0.02
C GLU A 16 25.94 -6.36 0.71
N LEU A 17 25.94 -6.42 2.04
CA LEU A 17 24.88 -5.85 2.87
C LEU A 17 25.18 -4.37 3.14
N VAL A 18 24.30 -3.50 2.66
CA VAL A 18 24.33 -2.05 2.96
C VAL A 18 23.08 -1.68 3.74
N GLU A 19 23.25 -1.20 4.98
CA GLU A 19 22.15 -0.79 5.86
C GLU A 19 22.01 0.73 5.90
N PHE A 20 20.75 1.19 5.95
CA PHE A 20 20.43 2.62 6.10
C PHE A 20 19.51 2.82 7.30
N PRO A 21 19.65 3.94 8.04
CA PRO A 21 18.71 4.32 9.08
C PRO A 21 17.29 4.45 8.54
N ARG A 22 16.31 4.07 9.36
CA ARG A 22 14.89 4.24 9.01
C ARG A 22 14.54 5.72 8.92
N THR A 23 13.71 6.08 7.94
CA THR A 23 13.08 7.40 7.88
C THR A 23 12.13 7.59 9.07
N VAL A 24 12.32 8.70 9.79
CA VAL A 24 11.50 9.10 10.93
C VAL A 24 10.86 10.45 10.62
N ILE A 25 9.56 10.56 10.89
CA ILE A 25 8.77 11.78 10.74
C ILE A 25 8.06 12.00 12.08
N ASP A 26 8.17 13.19 12.65
CA ASP A 26 7.58 13.55 13.94
C ASP A 26 7.89 12.55 15.07
N GLY A 27 9.13 12.07 15.12
CA GLY A 27 9.60 11.10 16.12
C GLY A 27 9.10 9.67 15.93
N THR A 28 8.34 9.39 14.86
CA THR A 28 7.82 8.05 14.54
C THR A 28 8.41 7.52 13.25
N ALA A 29 8.90 6.27 13.26
CA ALA A 29 9.39 5.63 12.05
C ALA A 29 8.24 5.36 11.06
N VAL A 30 8.42 5.77 9.81
CA VAL A 30 7.43 5.53 8.75
C VAL A 30 7.19 4.03 8.60
N SER A 31 5.92 3.61 8.53
CA SER A 31 5.55 2.20 8.40
C SER A 31 4.35 1.98 7.47
N ALA A 32 4.40 0.91 6.69
CA ALA A 32 3.30 0.54 5.79
C ALA A 32 1.99 0.24 6.54
N SER A 33 2.08 -0.31 7.77
CA SER A 33 0.90 -0.57 8.61
C SER A 33 0.19 0.72 9.03
N GLN A 34 0.93 1.80 9.30
CA GLN A 34 0.34 3.11 9.59
C GLN A 34 -0.40 3.67 8.38
N VAL A 35 0.22 3.64 7.20
CA VAL A 35 -0.41 4.09 5.94
C VAL A 35 -1.71 3.32 5.68
N ARG A 36 -1.71 1.98 5.81
CA ARG A 36 -2.93 1.16 5.63
C ARG A 36 -4.03 1.50 6.64
N LYS A 37 -3.68 1.75 7.92
CA LYS A 37 -4.64 2.19 8.94
C LYS A 37 -5.29 3.53 8.59
N LEU A 38 -4.51 4.49 8.09
CA LEU A 38 -5.02 5.79 7.65
C LEU A 38 -5.87 5.67 6.38
N LEU A 39 -5.48 4.79 5.44
CA LEU A 39 -6.26 4.51 4.23
C LEU A 39 -7.63 3.92 4.56
N ALA A 40 -7.68 2.98 5.51
CA ALA A 40 -8.95 2.41 5.99
C ALA A 40 -9.86 3.49 6.60
N LYS A 41 -9.28 4.53 7.21
CA LYS A 41 -9.99 5.71 7.74
C LYS A 41 -10.30 6.78 6.69
N LYS A 42 -9.84 6.61 5.44
CA LYS A 42 -9.88 7.61 4.35
C LYS A 42 -9.21 8.95 4.71
N ASP A 43 -8.28 8.93 5.65
CA ASP A 43 -7.55 10.13 6.10
C ASP A 43 -6.31 10.37 5.22
N LEU A 44 -6.55 10.90 4.02
CA LEU A 44 -5.48 11.21 3.05
C LEU A 44 -4.60 12.37 3.53
N ALA A 45 -5.13 13.31 4.30
CA ALA A 45 -4.36 14.44 4.82
C ALA A 45 -3.21 13.96 5.71
N ALA A 46 -3.48 13.00 6.61
CA ALA A 46 -2.46 12.40 7.46
C ALA A 46 -1.47 11.49 6.70
N ILE A 47 -1.83 10.97 5.52
CA ILE A 47 -0.95 10.13 4.69
C ILE A 47 0.06 10.98 3.90
N LYS A 48 -0.38 12.15 3.41
CA LYS A 48 0.44 13.03 2.56
C LYS A 48 1.86 13.29 3.07
N PRO A 49 2.12 13.58 4.36
CA PRO A 49 3.48 13.84 4.83
C PRO A 49 4.35 12.57 4.95
N ILE A 50 3.75 11.38 5.06
CA ILE A 50 4.48 10.13 5.35
C ILE A 50 4.74 9.25 4.12
N VAL A 51 4.36 9.70 2.93
CA VAL A 51 4.61 9.00 1.66
C VAL A 51 5.15 9.94 0.59
N PRO A 52 5.90 9.44 -0.39
CA PRO A 52 6.30 10.23 -1.55
C PRO A 52 5.10 10.76 -2.36
N PRO A 53 5.24 11.87 -3.10
CA PRO A 53 4.14 12.46 -3.89
C PRO A 53 3.50 11.50 -4.89
N ALA A 54 4.31 10.68 -5.58
CA ALA A 54 3.81 9.69 -6.54
C ALA A 54 2.93 8.62 -5.84
N THR A 55 3.33 8.17 -4.64
CA THR A 55 2.51 7.25 -3.84
C THR A 55 1.22 7.91 -3.38
N TYR A 56 1.28 9.18 -2.96
CA TYR A 56 0.09 9.92 -2.56
C TYR A 56 -0.93 10.01 -3.71
N GLN A 57 -0.48 10.39 -4.91
CA GLN A 57 -1.33 10.45 -6.12
C GLN A 57 -1.97 9.10 -6.43
N TYR A 58 -1.17 8.03 -6.44
CA TYR A 58 -1.67 6.67 -6.66
C TYR A 58 -2.78 6.29 -5.67
N LEU A 59 -2.61 6.62 -4.38
CA LEU A 59 -3.60 6.31 -3.36
C LEU A 59 -4.91 7.11 -3.55
N GLN A 60 -4.83 8.35 -4.04
CA GLN A 60 -6.01 9.15 -4.38
C GLN A 60 -6.79 8.53 -5.53
N GLU A 61 -6.10 8.16 -6.62
CA GLU A 61 -6.69 7.52 -7.80
C GLU A 61 -7.34 6.17 -7.44
N MET A 62 -6.64 5.36 -6.64
CA MET A 62 -7.15 4.08 -6.16
C MET A 62 -8.46 4.25 -5.37
N LEU A 63 -8.56 5.26 -4.51
CA LEU A 63 -9.77 5.53 -3.73
C LEU A 63 -10.92 6.04 -4.61
N ALA A 64 -10.61 6.87 -5.61
CA ALA A 64 -11.59 7.35 -6.58
C ALA A 64 -12.18 6.20 -7.43
N ALA A 65 -11.33 5.27 -7.90
CA ALA A 65 -11.76 4.09 -8.63
C ALA A 65 -12.64 3.15 -7.77
N GLN A 66 -12.35 3.03 -6.48
CA GLN A 66 -13.18 2.26 -5.54
C GLN A 66 -14.56 2.91 -5.32
N ALA A 67 -14.64 4.25 -5.26
CA ALA A 67 -15.92 4.95 -5.16
C ALA A 67 -16.79 4.76 -6.41
N GLN A 68 -16.18 4.80 -7.60
CA GLN A 68 -16.87 4.56 -8.87
C GLN A 68 -17.42 3.13 -8.94
N SER A 69 -16.59 2.14 -8.63
CA SER A 69 -17.02 0.73 -8.62
C SER A 69 -18.06 0.41 -7.52
N ALA A 70 -18.09 1.15 -6.41
CA ALA A 70 -19.18 1.07 -5.45
C ALA A 70 -20.49 1.65 -6.01
N SER A 71 -20.44 2.85 -6.62
CA SER A 71 -21.62 3.49 -7.24
C SER A 71 -22.24 2.62 -8.34
N VAL A 72 -21.42 2.05 -9.23
CA VAL A 72 -21.89 1.18 -10.31
C VAL A 72 -22.61 -0.06 -9.77
N ARG A 73 -22.13 -0.63 -8.66
CA ARG A 73 -22.79 -1.78 -8.00
C ARG A 73 -24.14 -1.39 -7.39
N THR A 74 -24.25 -0.20 -6.79
CA THR A 74 -25.53 0.28 -6.24
C THR A 74 -26.55 0.51 -7.35
N THR A 75 -26.18 1.19 -8.44
CA THR A 75 -27.10 1.45 -9.57
C THR A 75 -27.50 0.15 -10.27
N SER A 76 -26.58 -0.80 -10.44
CA SER A 76 -26.92 -2.11 -11.00
C SER A 76 -27.80 -2.94 -10.06
N SER A 77 -27.69 -2.73 -8.75
CA SER A 77 -28.57 -3.36 -7.77
C SER A 77 -29.96 -2.73 -7.77
N GLU A 78 -30.07 -1.40 -7.78
CA GLU A 78 -31.34 -0.66 -7.85
C GLU A 78 -32.13 -0.97 -9.13
N LEU A 79 -31.47 -1.10 -10.28
CA LEU A 79 -32.10 -1.53 -11.53
C LEU A 79 -32.57 -3.00 -11.50
N ALA A 80 -32.00 -3.85 -10.64
CA ALA A 80 -32.36 -5.26 -10.53
C ALA A 80 -33.57 -5.49 -9.58
N ILE A 81 -33.76 -4.62 -8.59
CA ILE A 81 -34.97 -4.52 -7.77
C ILE A 81 -35.89 -3.48 -8.40
N GLY A 82 -36.43 -3.83 -9.57
CA GLY A 82 -37.35 -2.98 -10.30
C GLY A 82 -38.51 -2.49 -9.45
N GLU A 83 -38.88 -1.23 -9.69
CA GLU A 83 -40.18 -0.66 -9.40
C GLU A 83 -41.28 -1.68 -9.75
N LEU A 84 -42.00 -2.15 -8.73
CA LEU A 84 -43.28 -2.86 -8.82
C LEU A 84 -44.38 -1.91 -8.35
#